data_AF-A0A7K3CWZ0-F1
#
_entry.id   AF-A0A7K3CWZ0-F1
#
_cell.length_a   1.000
_cell.length_b   1.000
_cell.length_c   1.000
_cell.angle_alpha   90.00
_cell.angle_beta   90.00
_cell.angle_gamma   90.00
#
_symmetry.space_group_name_H-M   'P 1'
#
loop_
_entity.id
_entity.type
_entity.pdbx_description
1 polymer ?
#
loop_
_entity_poly.entity_id
_entity_poly.type
_entity_poly.pdbx_seq_one_letter_code
_entity_poly.pdbx_strand_id
1 'polypeptide(L)' 'MKIQVLGPLSAEVNGGSIVPTARKPRQILSLFALYPGQVMPVPTLMEELWGTEPPQSALTTLQTYILQLRR' A
#
# COMPACT_ATOMS: atom_id res chain seq x y z
N MET A 1 11.33 9.52 -6.88
CA MET A 1 10.16 8.62 -7.01
C MET A 1 9.01 9.43 -7.58
N LYS A 2 8.27 8.89 -8.54
CA LYS A 2 7.05 9.50 -9.08
C LYS A 2 5.91 8.48 -8.98
N ILE A 3 4.76 8.90 -8.48
CA ILE A 3 3.56 8.07 -8.35
C ILE A 3 2.39 8.81 -9.00
N GLN A 4 1.54 8.10 -9.75
CA GLN A 4 0.32 8.65 -10.36
C GLN A 4 -0.88 7.77 -10.01
N VAL A 5 -1.97 8.40 -9.58
CA VAL A 5 -3.18 7.74 -9.05
C VAL A 5 -4.46 8.10 -9.80
N LEU A 6 -4.42 9.09 -10.69
CA LEU A 6 -5.56 9.52 -11.51
C LEU A 6 -5.65 8.66 -12.77
N GLY A 7 -5.90 7.36 -12.57
CA GLY A 7 -5.82 6.31 -13.57
C GLY A 7 -5.30 5.01 -12.94
N PRO A 8 -4.84 4.04 -13.74
CA PRO A 8 -4.10 2.89 -13.20
C PRO A 8 -2.91 3.37 -12.37
N LEU A 9 -2.68 2.74 -11.21
CA LEU A 9 -1.53 3.11 -10.37
C LEU A 9 -0.23 2.92 -11.16
N SER A 10 0.52 4.00 -11.31
CA SER A 10 1.90 3.98 -11.79
C SER A 10 2.83 4.47 -10.68
N ALA A 11 4.00 3.85 -10.55
CA ALA A 11 5.03 4.23 -9.60
C ALA A 11 6.39 3.89 -10.18
N GLU A 12 7.31 4.85 -10.19
CA GLU A 12 8.66 4.67 -10.77
C GLU A 12 9.76 5.33 -9.95
N VAL A 13 10.95 4.71 -10.00
CA VAL A 13 12.21 5.23 -9.48
C VAL A 13 13.27 5.05 -10.54
N ASN A 14 13.95 6.13 -10.95
CA ASN A 14 14.99 6.10 -11.99
C ASN A 14 14.53 5.44 -13.30
N GLY A 15 13.25 5.60 -13.68
CA GLY A 15 12.65 4.99 -14.87
C GLY A 15 12.27 3.51 -14.73
N GLY A 16 12.55 2.87 -13.60
CA GLY A 16 12.12 1.51 -13.29
C GLY A 16 10.76 1.51 -12.59
N SER A 17 9.84 0.66 -13.05
CA SER A 17 8.55 0.46 -12.37
C SER A 17 8.75 -0.22 -11.02
N ILE A 18 8.15 0.36 -9.99
CA ILE A 18 8.12 -0.18 -8.62
C ILE A 18 6.71 -0.54 -8.18
N VAL A 19 5.76 -0.62 -9.12
CA VAL A 19 4.36 -0.97 -8.81
C VAL A 19 4.29 -2.42 -8.33
N PRO A 20 3.77 -2.69 -7.12
CA PRO A 20 3.61 -4.05 -6.65
C PRO A 20 2.69 -4.87 -7.55
N THR A 21 3.09 -6.11 -7.84
CA THR A 21 2.28 -7.05 -8.63
C THR A 21 1.06 -7.51 -7.84
N ALA A 22 1.21 -7.78 -6.54
CA ALA A 22 0.13 -8.19 -5.66
C ALA A 22 -0.86 -7.05 -5.36
N ARG A 23 -2.17 -7.36 -5.39
CA ARG A 23 -3.25 -6.37 -5.23
C ARG A 23 -3.20 -5.59 -3.91
N LYS A 24 -2.94 -6.26 -2.78
CA LYS A 24 -2.96 -5.63 -1.45
C LYS A 24 -1.78 -4.69 -1.22
N PRO A 25 -0.50 -5.07 -1.45
CA PRO A 25 0.61 -4.12 -1.44
C PRO A 25 0.41 -2.93 -2.39
N ARG A 26 -0.13 -3.17 -3.60
CA ARG A 26 -0.46 -2.10 -4.54
C ARG A 26 -1.48 -1.12 -3.98
N GLN A 27 -2.54 -1.63 -3.35
CA GLN A 27 -3.56 -0.81 -2.68
C GLN A 27 -2.95 0.04 -1.55
N ILE A 28 -2.06 -0.54 -0.73
CA ILE A 28 -1.36 0.20 0.34
C ILE A 28 -0.50 1.32 -0.24
N LEU A 29 0.23 1.05 -1.33
CA LEU A 29 1.03 2.08 -2.01
C LEU A 29 0.15 3.23 -2.51
N SER A 30 -1.02 2.93 -3.09
CA SER A 30 -1.99 3.95 -3.49
C SER A 30 -2.46 4.80 -2.31
N LEU A 31 -2.80 4.17 -1.18
CA LEU A 31 -3.24 4.89 0.01
C LEU A 31 -2.16 5.84 0.53
N PHE A 32 -0.91 5.38 0.64
CA PHE A 32 0.20 6.25 1.05
C PHE A 32 0.47 7.39 0.05
N ALA A 33 0.27 7.14 -1.24
CA ALA A 33 0.41 8.18 -2.26
C ALA A 33 -0.67 9.26 -2.19
N LEU A 34 -1.88 8.92 -1.70
CA LEU A 34 -2.97 9.88 -1.46
C LEU A 34 -2.74 10.74 -0.22
N TYR A 35 -2.00 10.23 0.77
CA TYR A 35 -1.74 10.91 2.04
C TYR A 35 -0.22 11.08 2.30
N PRO A 36 0.51 11.81 1.45
CA PRO A 36 1.96 11.93 1.56
C PRO A 36 2.36 12.67 2.86
N GLY A 37 3.36 12.12 3.56
CA GLY A 37 3.90 12.71 4.79
C GLY A 37 3.00 12.57 6.02
N GLN A 38 1.88 11.86 5.92
CA GLN A 38 0.96 11.65 7.04
C GLN A 38 1.14 10.26 7.65
N VAL A 39 1.03 10.19 8.97
CA VAL A 39 1.00 8.91 9.68
C VAL A 39 -0.40 8.31 9.54
N MET A 40 -0.48 7.15 8.91
CA MET A 40 -1.74 6.41 8.81
C MET A 40 -1.78 5.31 9.88
N PRO A 41 -2.76 5.32 10.79
CA PRO A 41 -2.88 4.30 11.83
C PRO A 41 -3.08 2.90 11.25
N VAL A 42 -2.54 1.89 11.95
CA VAL A 42 -2.72 0.48 11.58
C VAL A 42 -4.20 0.09 11.47
N PRO A 43 -5.11 0.49 12.39
CA PRO A 43 -6.54 0.18 12.26
C PRO A 43 -7.15 0.71 10.96
N THR A 44 -6.79 1.94 10.56
CA THR A 44 -7.25 2.54 9.29
C THR A 44 -6.78 1.72 8.09
N LEU A 45 -5.50 1.33 8.06
CA LEU A 45 -4.98 0.44 7.02
C LEU A 45 -5.69 -0.92 7.00
N MET A 46 -6.01 -1.47 8.17
CA MET A 46 -6.72 -2.75 8.26
C MET A 46 -8.15 -2.64 7.71
N GLU A 47 -8.86 -1.56 8.05
CA GLU A 47 -10.20 -1.27 7.54
C GLU A 47 -10.20 -1.05 6.02
N GLU A 48 -9.27 -0.28 5.49
CA GLU A 48 -9.15 -0.07 4.03
C GLU A 48 -8.83 -1.36 3.27
N LEU A 49 -8.06 -2.27 3.87
CA LEU A 49 -7.66 -3.50 3.22
C LEU A 49 -8.69 -4.62 3.36
N TRP A 50 -9.30 -4.80 4.53
CA TRP A 50 -10.16 -5.96 4.79
C TRP A 50 -11.59 -5.59 5.18
N GLY A 51 -11.89 -4.30 5.33
CA GLY A 51 -13.19 -3.83 5.80
C GLY A 51 -13.52 -4.39 7.19
N THR A 52 -14.74 -4.87 7.35
CA THR A 52 -15.27 -5.39 8.61
C THR A 52 -14.84 -6.82 8.93
N GLU A 53 -14.22 -7.53 7.98
CA GLU A 53 -13.89 -8.95 8.11
C GLU A 53 -12.38 -9.22 7.88
N PRO A 54 -11.49 -8.69 8.75
CA PRO A 54 -10.08 -9.01 8.67
C PRO A 54 -9.81 -10.48 9.04
N PRO A 55 -8.88 -11.17 8.34
CA PRO A 55 -8.42 -12.47 8.79
C PRO A 55 -7.68 -12.35 10.13
N GLN A 56 -7.60 -13.44 10.89
CA GLN A 56 -6.83 -13.48 12.14
C GLN A 56 -5.36 -13.06 11.96
N SER A 57 -4.79 -13.32 10.77
CA SER A 57 -3.43 -12.96 10.40
C SER A 57 -3.29 -11.56 9.78
N ALA A 58 -4.32 -10.71 9.84
CA ALA A 58 -4.31 -9.40 9.17
C ALA A 58 -3.11 -8.52 9.58
N LEU A 59 -2.79 -8.45 10.86
CA LEU A 59 -1.68 -7.62 11.36
C LEU A 59 -0.32 -8.10 10.82
N THR A 60 -0.03 -9.40 10.90
CA THR A 60 1.25 -9.97 10.41
C THR A 60 1.34 -9.90 8.89
N THR A 61 0.21 -10.04 8.21
CA THR A 61 0.11 -9.91 6.75
C THR A 61 0.33 -8.46 6.32
N LEU A 62 -0.24 -7.48 7.04
CA LEU A 62 -0.01 -6.05 6.81
C LEU A 62 1.47 -5.72 6.96
N GLN A 63 2.11 -6.16 8.04
CA GLN A 63 3.55 -5.96 8.26
C GLN A 63 4.39 -6.53 7.11
N THR A 64 4.02 -7.70 6.59
CA THR A 64 4.68 -8.31 5.44
C THR A 64 4.53 -7.46 4.17
N TYR A 65 3.34 -6.92 3.92
CA TYR A 65 3.13 -6.00 2.78
C TYR A 65 3.93 -4.70 2.94
N ILE A 66 4.00 -4.12 4.14
CA ILE A 66 4.82 -2.93 4.41
C ILE A 66 6.31 -3.23 4.22
N LEU A 67 6.78 -4.40 4.67
CA LEU A 67 8.16 -4.84 4.44
C LEU A 67 8.47 -4.97 2.95
N GLN A 68 7.56 -5.52 2.16
CA GLN A 68 7.71 -5.64 0.71
C GLN A 68 7.77 -4.27 0.02
N LEU A 69 6.98 -3.28 0.47
CA LEU A 69 6.99 -1.92 -0.08
C LEU A 69 8.25 -1.11 0.26
N ARG A 70 8.94 -1.47 1.34
CA ARG A 70 10.18 -0.78 1.78
C ARG A 70 11.45 -1.30 1.09
N ARG A 71 11.37 -2.44 0.43
CA ARG A 71 12.47 -3.04 -0.33
C ARG A 71 12.51 -2.47 -1.73
#